data_AF-A0A2U1K2V8-F1
#
_entry.id   AF-A0A2U1K2V8-F1
#
_cell.length_a   1.000
_cell.length_b   1.000
_cell.length_c   1.000
_cell.angle_alpha   90.00
_cell.angle_beta   90.00
_cell.angle_gamma   90.00
#
_symmetry.space_group_name_H-M   'P 1'
#
loop_
_entity.id
_entity.type
_entity.pdbx_description
1 polymer ?
#
loop_
_entity_poly.entity_id
_entity_poly.type
_entity_poly.pdbx_seq_one_letter_code
_entity_poly.pdbx_strand_id
1 'polypeptide(L)'
;MTNQTSKMAVRLTDAPGDYDEVNLEVIDVLIKSNENSDDNGWISIGTIEPTPYDLMDLTGGVSVLIADTWVPSGYLGQIRLLLGENNTVVVDGVEHPLKTPSAQQSGLKLKVNQTLEPGMSYDFTLDFDVDKSIVKAGNSGIYNLHPVIKVFATLSLGGIKGTVTPTGFQVKASVMAGDTEFSAYANELGVFQIKGIPAGTYAVTLTPDPTSDYLVATVPDIVVKDGMITDIGSIVLASKK
;
A
#
# COMPACT_ATOMS: atom_id res chain seq x y z
N MET A 1 -22.66 -11.54 4.31
CA MET A 1 -22.06 -10.23 4.00
C MET A 1 -20.74 -10.54 3.31
N THR A 2 -20.51 -10.02 2.12
CA THR A 2 -19.20 -10.15 1.47
C THR A 2 -18.20 -9.34 2.31
N ASN A 3 -17.10 -9.96 2.73
CA ASN A 3 -16.02 -9.26 3.43
C ASN A 3 -15.33 -8.37 2.40
N GLN A 4 -15.79 -7.13 2.26
CA GLN A 4 -15.21 -6.17 1.34
C GLN A 4 -13.76 -5.88 1.73
N THR A 5 -12.86 -5.83 0.75
CA THR A 5 -11.42 -5.62 0.97
C THR A 5 -10.97 -4.27 0.42
N SER A 6 -9.86 -3.80 0.97
CA SER A 6 -9.11 -2.63 0.52
C SER A 6 -7.67 -3.05 0.30
N LYS A 7 -6.96 -2.37 -0.61
CA LYS A 7 -5.55 -2.61 -0.87
C LYS A 7 -4.72 -1.75 0.08
N MET A 8 -3.72 -2.37 0.69
CA MET A 8 -2.85 -1.73 1.68
C MET A 8 -1.39 -1.98 1.31
N ALA A 9 -0.66 -0.90 1.11
CA ALA A 9 0.78 -0.87 1.00
C ALA A 9 1.37 -0.27 2.29
N VAL A 10 2.46 -0.84 2.79
CA VAL A 10 3.22 -0.30 3.92
C VAL A 10 4.66 -0.06 3.48
N ARG A 11 5.15 1.15 3.72
CA ARG A 11 6.49 1.59 3.37
C ARG A 11 7.27 2.04 4.58
N LEU A 12 8.59 1.85 4.52
CA LEU A 12 9.53 2.39 5.50
C LEU A 12 10.35 3.50 4.83
N THR A 13 10.53 4.59 5.56
CA THR A 13 11.40 5.72 5.19
C THR A 13 12.06 6.26 6.47
N ASP A 14 13.09 7.08 6.31
CA ASP A 14 13.81 7.67 7.42
C ASP A 14 13.92 9.19 7.32
N ALA A 15 13.86 9.82 8.49
CA ALA A 15 14.26 11.19 8.71
C ALA A 15 15.76 11.23 9.06
N PRO A 16 16.54 12.20 8.53
CA PRO A 16 18.00 12.18 8.61
C PRO A 16 18.55 11.92 10.02
N GLY A 17 19.55 11.04 10.13
CA GLY A 17 20.35 10.80 11.34
C GLY A 17 21.85 10.87 11.07
N ASP A 18 22.65 10.94 12.14
CA ASP A 18 24.13 10.98 12.10
C ASP A 18 24.70 9.61 12.53
N TYR A 19 24.41 8.59 11.72
CA TYR A 19 24.92 7.22 11.85
C TYR A 19 25.44 6.76 10.49
N ASP A 20 26.41 5.85 10.48
CA ASP A 20 26.90 5.29 9.22
C ASP A 20 25.85 4.35 8.61
N GLU A 21 25.24 3.50 9.44
CA GLU A 21 24.14 2.59 9.06
C GLU A 21 23.24 2.33 10.28
N VAL A 22 21.95 2.11 10.04
CA VAL A 22 21.01 1.60 11.05
C VAL A 22 20.15 0.50 10.42
N ASN A 23 20.49 -0.75 10.74
CA ASN A 23 19.89 -1.92 10.14
C ASN A 23 18.74 -2.46 11.01
N LEU A 24 17.52 -2.50 10.47
CA LEU A 24 16.34 -3.08 11.13
C LEU A 24 15.79 -4.28 10.36
N GLU A 25 15.74 -5.44 11.00
CA GLU A 25 15.18 -6.67 10.42
C GLU A 25 13.67 -6.74 10.67
N VAL A 26 12.86 -6.47 9.65
CA VAL A 26 11.38 -6.52 9.74
C VAL A 26 10.89 -7.89 9.31
N ILE A 27 10.47 -8.72 10.27
CA ILE A 27 10.07 -10.11 9.99
C ILE A 27 8.58 -10.28 9.69
N ASP A 28 7.73 -9.36 10.13
CA ASP A 28 6.31 -9.36 9.81
C ASP A 28 5.68 -7.97 10.01
N VAL A 29 4.61 -7.72 9.26
CA VAL A 29 3.71 -6.58 9.47
C VAL A 29 2.36 -7.12 9.91
N LEU A 30 1.87 -6.64 11.05
CA LEU A 30 0.57 -7.02 11.58
C LEU A 30 -0.34 -5.80 11.66
N ILE A 31 -1.64 -6.02 11.50
CA ILE A 31 -2.67 -5.00 11.61
C ILE A 31 -3.67 -5.34 12.71
N LYS A 32 -4.30 -4.31 13.28
CA LYS A 32 -5.36 -4.46 14.28
C LYS A 32 -6.46 -3.44 14.06
N SER A 33 -7.70 -3.91 14.10
CA SER A 33 -8.90 -3.12 13.79
C SER A 33 -9.41 -2.23 14.93
N ASN A 34 -8.63 -2.08 16.01
CA ASN A 34 -8.99 -1.25 17.15
C ASN A 34 -7.74 -0.68 17.85
N GLU A 35 -7.99 0.21 18.81
CA GLU A 35 -6.94 0.93 19.56
C GLU A 35 -6.56 0.28 20.89
N ASN A 36 -7.13 -0.89 21.22
CA ASN A 36 -6.82 -1.56 22.49
C ASN A 36 -5.35 -1.98 22.51
N SER A 37 -4.69 -1.74 23.63
CA SER A 37 -3.27 -2.02 23.83
C SER A 37 -2.95 -3.52 24.04
N ASP A 38 -3.97 -4.36 24.20
CA ASP A 38 -3.81 -5.80 24.37
C ASP A 38 -3.18 -6.48 23.14
N ASP A 39 -2.70 -7.71 23.32
CA ASP A 39 -2.09 -8.51 22.27
C ASP A 39 -3.08 -9.40 21.52
N ASN A 40 -4.39 -9.16 21.68
CA ASN A 40 -5.41 -9.92 20.94
C ASN A 40 -5.75 -9.24 19.61
N GLY A 41 -6.23 -10.01 18.63
CA GLY A 41 -6.82 -9.47 17.40
C GLY A 41 -5.82 -8.91 16.38
N TRP A 42 -4.54 -9.26 16.48
CA TRP A 42 -3.56 -8.98 15.44
C TRP A 42 -3.69 -9.96 14.28
N ILE A 43 -3.63 -9.43 13.08
CA ILE A 43 -3.67 -10.19 11.83
C ILE A 43 -2.37 -9.91 11.09
N SER A 44 -1.60 -10.95 10.81
CA SER A 44 -0.42 -10.85 9.95
C SER A 44 -0.84 -10.55 8.53
N ILE A 45 -0.20 -9.56 7.92
CA ILE A 45 -0.32 -9.24 6.49
C ILE A 45 0.95 -9.60 5.71
N GLY A 46 1.96 -10.14 6.39
CA GLY A 46 3.23 -10.55 5.84
C GLY A 46 4.22 -9.40 5.67
N THR A 47 5.44 -9.77 5.31
CA THR A 47 6.49 -8.87 4.81
C THR A 47 6.95 -9.36 3.45
N ILE A 48 7.44 -8.46 2.59
CA ILE A 48 7.96 -8.79 1.26
C ILE A 48 9.32 -9.50 1.41
N GLU A 49 10.22 -8.94 2.22
CA GLU A 49 11.54 -9.52 2.49
C GLU A 49 11.88 -9.37 4.00
N PRO A 50 12.07 -10.48 4.73
CA PRO A 50 12.48 -10.44 6.13
C PRO A 50 14.00 -10.30 6.25
N THR A 51 14.55 -9.23 5.69
CA THR A 51 15.98 -8.89 5.76
C THR A 51 16.17 -7.58 6.53
N PRO A 52 17.37 -7.31 7.07
CA PRO A 52 17.68 -6.00 7.59
C PRO A 52 17.58 -4.93 6.50
N TYR A 53 16.87 -3.84 6.80
CA TYR A 53 16.81 -2.63 6.00
C TYR A 53 17.72 -1.60 6.65
N ASP A 54 18.70 -1.07 5.91
CA ASP A 54 19.43 0.12 6.36
C ASP A 54 18.52 1.34 6.21
N LEU A 55 18.21 1.98 7.33
CA LEU A 55 17.39 3.19 7.35
C LEU A 55 18.11 4.38 6.73
N MET A 56 19.45 4.41 6.72
CA MET A 56 20.21 5.53 6.17
C MET A 56 20.06 5.63 4.63
N ASP A 57 19.86 4.48 3.97
CA ASP A 57 19.51 4.39 2.54
C ASP A 57 18.10 4.93 2.22
N LEU A 58 17.25 5.12 3.23
CA LEU A 58 15.85 5.53 3.08
C LEU A 58 15.62 7.02 3.38
N THR A 59 16.69 7.81 3.38
CA THR A 59 16.63 9.26 3.56
C THR A 59 16.37 10.01 2.24
N GLY A 60 16.15 11.32 2.29
CA GLY A 60 16.03 12.16 1.09
C GLY A 60 14.76 11.92 0.25
N GLY A 61 13.72 11.33 0.84
CA GLY A 61 12.47 10.99 0.17
C GLY A 61 12.46 9.61 -0.49
N VAL A 62 13.49 8.80 -0.26
CA VAL A 62 13.51 7.39 -0.63
C VAL A 62 12.66 6.59 0.35
N SER A 63 11.93 5.58 -0.15
CA SER A 63 11.20 4.65 0.71
C SER A 63 11.24 3.25 0.12
N VAL A 64 11.15 2.25 1.00
CA VAL A 64 11.08 0.84 0.62
C VAL A 64 9.70 0.28 0.94
N LEU A 65 9.16 -0.53 0.03
CA LEU A 65 7.89 -1.22 0.23
C LEU A 65 8.16 -2.49 1.04
N ILE A 66 7.51 -2.63 2.20
CA ILE A 66 7.72 -3.77 3.12
C ILE A 66 6.51 -4.71 3.18
N ALA A 67 5.31 -4.24 2.83
CA ALA A 67 4.12 -5.08 2.70
C ALA A 67 3.20 -4.52 1.62
N ASP A 68 2.56 -5.40 0.83
CA ASP A 68 1.55 -5.01 -0.15
C ASP A 68 0.50 -6.11 -0.33
N THR A 69 -0.71 -5.90 0.22
CA THR A 69 -1.75 -6.94 0.20
C THR A 69 -3.16 -6.38 0.29
N TRP A 70 -4.15 -7.25 0.09
CA TRP A 70 -5.56 -6.94 0.35
C TRP A 70 -5.92 -7.26 1.79
N VAL A 71 -6.55 -6.31 2.47
CA VAL A 71 -6.96 -6.43 3.87
C VAL A 71 -8.47 -6.18 4.01
N PRO A 72 -9.14 -6.70 5.05
CA PRO A 72 -10.53 -6.37 5.32
C PRO A 72 -10.73 -4.86 5.44
N SER A 73 -11.74 -4.33 4.76
CA SER A 73 -12.12 -2.92 4.88
C SER A 73 -12.73 -2.65 6.25
N GLY A 74 -12.63 -1.41 6.71
CA GLY A 74 -13.11 -0.99 8.03
C GLY A 74 -12.05 -0.20 8.80
N TYR A 75 -12.24 -0.07 10.10
CA TYR A 75 -11.33 0.69 10.94
C TYR A 75 -10.00 -0.05 11.13
N LEU A 76 -8.89 0.63 10.83
CA LEU A 76 -7.52 0.22 11.12
C LEU A 76 -6.99 1.11 12.25
N GLY A 77 -6.97 0.56 13.46
CA GLY A 77 -6.48 1.29 14.64
C GLY A 77 -4.97 1.31 14.71
N GLN A 78 -4.31 0.18 14.42
CA GLN A 78 -2.87 0.02 14.65
C GLN A 78 -2.18 -0.84 13.58
N ILE A 79 -0.91 -0.52 13.34
CA ILE A 79 0.07 -1.35 12.64
C ILE A 79 1.11 -1.81 13.67
N ARG A 80 1.64 -3.03 13.53
CA ARG A 80 2.75 -3.55 14.31
C ARG A 80 3.84 -4.05 13.38
N LEU A 81 5.07 -3.57 13.59
CA LEU A 81 6.25 -4.17 13.00
C LEU A 81 6.81 -5.20 13.96
N LEU A 82 6.87 -6.45 13.55
CA LEU A 82 7.61 -7.47 14.27
C LEU A 82 9.06 -7.41 13.79
N LEU A 83 9.99 -7.19 14.71
CA LEU A 83 11.42 -7.15 14.40
C LEU A 83 12.08 -8.48 14.75
N GLY A 84 13.08 -8.86 13.97
CA GLY A 84 13.95 -10.00 14.26
C GLY A 84 15.07 -9.66 15.25
N GLU A 85 16.08 -10.50 15.30
CA GLU A 85 17.23 -10.34 16.21
C GLU A 85 18.41 -9.62 15.54
N ASN A 86 18.46 -9.58 14.21
CA ASN A 86 19.57 -9.03 13.44
C ASN A 86 19.43 -7.52 13.22
N ASN A 87 19.31 -6.76 14.30
CA ASN A 87 19.30 -5.29 14.25
C ASN A 87 20.66 -4.75 14.68
N THR A 88 21.25 -3.85 13.90
CA THR A 88 22.58 -3.28 14.16
C THR A 88 22.62 -1.77 13.92
N VAL A 89 23.61 -1.11 14.48
CA VAL A 89 23.96 0.29 14.19
C VAL A 89 25.47 0.37 13.95
N VAL A 90 25.88 1.11 12.92
CA VAL A 90 27.29 1.35 12.62
C VAL A 90 27.64 2.80 12.99
N VAL A 91 28.69 2.95 13.79
CA VAL A 91 29.22 4.25 14.24
C VAL A 91 30.72 4.25 14.06
N ASP A 92 31.24 5.25 13.35
CA ASP A 92 32.66 5.38 13.01
C ASP A 92 33.23 4.11 12.35
N GLY A 93 32.43 3.45 11.51
CA GLY A 93 32.75 2.20 10.82
C GLY A 93 32.75 0.94 11.69
N VAL A 94 32.28 1.03 12.95
CA VAL A 94 32.18 -0.12 13.86
C VAL A 94 30.73 -0.52 14.05
N GLU A 95 30.42 -1.78 13.73
CA GLU A 95 29.09 -2.35 13.94
C GLU A 95 28.85 -2.71 15.41
N HIS A 96 27.66 -2.34 15.91
CA HIS A 96 27.18 -2.66 17.24
C HIS A 96 25.78 -3.30 17.18
N PRO A 97 25.51 -4.33 18.01
CA PRO A 97 24.15 -4.83 18.17
C PRO A 97 23.21 -3.75 18.69
N LEU A 98 22.06 -3.60 18.04
CA LEU A 98 21.00 -2.68 18.44
C LEU A 98 19.96 -3.44 19.26
N LYS A 99 19.91 -3.16 20.57
CA LYS A 99 18.91 -3.81 21.43
C LYS A 99 17.53 -3.25 21.15
N THR A 100 16.54 -4.12 21.02
CA THR A 100 15.15 -3.74 20.76
C THR A 100 14.21 -4.20 21.89
N PRO A 101 14.37 -3.74 23.16
CA PRO A 101 13.63 -4.29 24.30
C PRO A 101 12.10 -4.23 24.13
N SER A 102 11.57 -3.18 23.50
CA SER A 102 10.14 -3.04 23.20
C SER A 102 9.69 -3.97 22.06
N ALA A 103 10.53 -4.19 21.06
CA ALA A 103 10.22 -5.01 19.89
C ALA A 103 10.28 -6.51 20.19
N GLN A 104 11.25 -6.96 21.00
CA GLN A 104 11.41 -8.37 21.38
C GLN A 104 10.26 -8.92 22.22
N GLN A 105 9.53 -8.06 22.94
CA GLN A 105 8.39 -8.48 23.77
C GLN A 105 7.06 -8.47 23.02
N SER A 106 6.82 -7.48 22.15
CA SER A 106 5.49 -7.31 21.53
C SER A 106 5.48 -6.67 20.13
N GLY A 107 6.65 -6.46 19.51
CA GLY A 107 6.82 -5.69 18.28
C GLY A 107 6.64 -4.17 18.48
N LEU A 108 6.93 -3.38 17.44
CA LEU A 108 6.72 -1.94 17.42
C LEU A 108 5.28 -1.62 17.05
N LYS A 109 4.47 -1.23 18.03
CA LYS A 109 3.05 -0.88 17.84
C LYS A 109 2.90 0.60 17.49
N LEU A 110 2.25 0.88 16.37
CA LEU A 110 2.03 2.21 15.82
C LEU A 110 0.53 2.49 15.73
N LYS A 111 0.10 3.66 16.20
CA LYS A 111 -1.29 4.11 16.04
C LYS A 111 -1.47 4.69 14.65
N VAL A 112 -2.60 4.34 14.02
CA VAL A 112 -2.93 4.69 12.64
C VAL A 112 -4.24 5.44 12.58
N ASN A 113 -5.28 4.88 13.19
CA ASN A 113 -6.63 5.45 13.28
C ASN A 113 -7.21 5.85 11.90
N GLN A 114 -7.17 4.93 10.95
CA GLN A 114 -7.63 5.14 9.57
C GLN A 114 -8.82 4.23 9.24
N THR A 115 -9.87 4.77 8.64
CA THR A 115 -10.93 3.95 8.04
C THR A 115 -10.55 3.59 6.61
N LEU A 116 -10.51 2.29 6.33
CA LEU A 116 -10.28 1.72 5.00
C LEU A 116 -11.61 1.49 4.31
N GLU A 117 -11.87 2.21 3.23
CA GLU A 117 -13.08 2.05 2.44
C GLU A 117 -12.93 0.89 1.43
N PRO A 118 -13.99 0.12 1.19
CA PRO A 118 -14.03 -0.93 0.18
C PRO A 118 -13.49 -0.50 -1.18
N GLY A 119 -12.61 -1.32 -1.75
CA GLY A 119 -12.05 -1.10 -3.07
C GLY A 119 -11.04 0.05 -3.17
N MET A 120 -10.74 0.73 -2.06
CA MET A 120 -9.74 1.79 -2.06
C MET A 120 -8.33 1.24 -1.80
N SER A 121 -7.32 2.01 -2.21
CA SER A 121 -5.91 1.70 -1.98
C SER A 121 -5.27 2.75 -1.09
N TYR A 122 -4.59 2.28 -0.06
CA TYR A 122 -3.94 3.11 0.95
C TYR A 122 -2.45 2.79 1.01
N ASP A 123 -1.63 3.83 0.93
CA ASP A 123 -0.19 3.75 1.16
C ASP A 123 0.12 4.32 2.54
N PHE A 124 0.60 3.46 3.42
CA PHE A 124 1.04 3.79 4.77
C PHE A 124 2.56 3.94 4.80
N THR A 125 3.04 5.16 4.95
CA THR A 125 4.46 5.44 5.13
C THR A 125 4.79 5.53 6.63
N LEU A 126 5.73 4.71 7.07
CA LEU A 126 6.31 4.71 8.41
C LEU A 126 7.62 5.50 8.34
N ASP A 127 7.57 6.74 8.81
CA ASP A 127 8.70 7.68 8.85
C ASP A 127 9.43 7.51 10.18
N PHE A 128 10.54 6.77 10.13
CA PHE A 128 11.40 6.51 11.27
C PHE A 128 12.28 7.73 11.51
N ASP A 129 12.45 8.16 12.75
CA ASP A 129 13.35 9.26 13.11
C ASP A 129 14.56 8.64 13.81
N VAL A 130 15.56 8.20 13.04
CA VAL A 130 16.71 7.46 13.57
C VAL A 130 17.44 8.28 14.64
N ASP A 131 17.65 9.57 14.43
CA ASP A 131 18.34 10.46 15.38
C ASP A 131 17.69 10.45 16.77
N LYS A 132 16.35 10.45 16.82
CA LYS A 132 15.63 10.36 18.10
C LYS A 132 15.43 8.94 18.61
N SER A 133 15.63 7.95 17.76
CA SER A 133 15.29 6.56 18.05
C SER A 133 16.44 5.74 18.60
N ILE A 134 17.69 6.13 18.31
CA ILE A 134 18.87 5.40 18.75
C ILE A 134 19.44 6.06 20.02
N VAL A 135 19.52 5.28 21.10
CA VAL A 135 20.01 5.77 22.39
C VAL A 135 21.24 4.97 22.83
N LYS A 136 22.38 5.65 22.94
CA LYS A 136 23.60 5.08 23.54
C LYS A 136 23.48 5.05 25.06
N ALA A 137 23.64 3.88 25.67
CA ALA A 137 23.57 3.69 27.11
C ALA A 137 24.87 4.13 27.79
N GLY A 138 25.07 5.44 27.92
CA GLY A 138 26.27 6.03 28.54
C GLY A 138 27.56 5.55 27.87
N ASN A 139 28.57 5.20 28.67
CA ASN A 139 29.87 4.72 28.18
C ASN A 139 29.95 3.20 27.99
N SER A 140 28.83 2.48 28.05
CA SER A 140 28.82 1.01 27.98
C SER A 140 29.07 0.45 26.57
N GLY A 141 28.99 1.29 25.54
CA GLY A 141 29.01 0.84 24.14
C GLY A 141 27.73 0.13 23.68
N ILE A 142 26.68 0.10 24.51
CA ILE A 142 25.38 -0.50 24.17
C ILE A 142 24.50 0.56 23.51
N TYR A 143 23.86 0.18 22.40
CA TYR A 143 22.84 0.98 21.74
C TYR A 143 21.46 0.33 21.90
N ASN A 144 20.45 1.14 22.23
CA ASN A 144 19.07 0.72 22.39
C ASN A 144 18.16 1.45 21.41
N LEU A 145 17.16 0.73 20.91
CA LEU A 145 16.09 1.27 20.08
C LEU A 145 14.93 1.77 20.96
N HIS A 146 14.69 3.08 20.91
CA HIS A 146 13.53 3.77 21.46
C HIS A 146 12.76 4.43 20.32
N PRO A 147 11.98 3.66 19.54
CA PRO A 147 11.53 4.09 18.23
C PRO A 147 10.59 5.30 18.31
N VAL A 148 10.93 6.31 17.53
CA VAL A 148 10.12 7.48 17.24
C VAL A 148 9.72 7.37 15.77
N ILE A 149 8.47 7.00 15.53
CA ILE A 149 7.95 6.75 14.18
C ILE A 149 6.69 7.57 13.97
N LYS A 150 6.61 8.27 12.84
CA LYS A 150 5.37 8.90 12.36
C LYS A 150 4.72 8.02 11.31
N VAL A 151 3.40 7.96 11.34
CA VAL A 151 2.61 7.23 10.33
C VAL A 151 1.88 8.24 9.47
N PHE A 152 2.05 8.13 8.16
CA PHE A 152 1.28 8.87 7.16
C PHE A 152 0.46 7.88 6.34
N ALA A 153 -0.81 8.17 6.15
CA ALA A 153 -1.69 7.41 5.28
C ALA A 153 -2.07 8.28 4.09
N THR A 154 -1.85 7.79 2.87
CA THR A 154 -2.28 8.46 1.65
C THR A 154 -3.23 7.57 0.87
N LEU A 155 -4.31 8.16 0.36
CA LEU A 155 -5.19 7.49 -0.58
C LEU A 155 -4.53 7.52 -1.94
N SER A 156 -4.19 6.35 -2.46
CA SER A 156 -3.47 6.22 -3.72
C SER A 156 -4.33 5.48 -4.73
N LEU A 157 -5.06 6.22 -5.57
CA LEU A 157 -5.96 5.59 -6.54
C LEU A 157 -5.53 5.94 -7.96
N GLY A 158 -5.52 4.92 -8.81
CA GLY A 158 -5.37 5.09 -10.24
C GLY A 158 -6.71 5.27 -10.95
N GLY A 159 -6.65 5.34 -12.26
CA GLY A 159 -7.81 5.35 -13.13
C GLY A 159 -7.51 4.77 -14.50
N ILE A 160 -8.56 4.48 -15.23
CA ILE A 160 -8.48 4.03 -16.62
C ILE A 160 -9.32 4.99 -17.45
N LYS A 161 -8.75 5.49 -18.55
CA LYS A 161 -9.49 6.25 -19.56
C LYS A 161 -9.35 5.61 -20.92
N GLY A 162 -10.31 5.90 -21.78
CA GLY A 162 -10.28 5.49 -23.18
C GLY A 162 -11.45 6.09 -23.95
N THR A 163 -11.53 5.69 -25.21
CA THR A 163 -12.67 6.00 -26.07
C THR A 163 -13.26 4.74 -26.65
N VAL A 164 -14.57 4.75 -26.89
CA VAL A 164 -15.28 3.67 -27.56
C VAL A 164 -15.93 4.18 -28.84
N THR A 165 -15.86 3.37 -29.89
CA THR A 165 -16.56 3.60 -31.15
C THR A 165 -17.29 2.33 -31.59
N PRO A 166 -18.42 2.43 -32.30
CA PRO A 166 -19.12 3.67 -32.65
C PRO A 166 -19.88 4.30 -31.47
N THR A 167 -20.27 5.56 -31.63
CA THR A 167 -21.07 6.31 -30.65
C THR A 167 -22.56 6.30 -31.04
N GLY A 168 -23.43 6.86 -30.18
CA GLY A 168 -24.88 6.93 -30.41
C GLY A 168 -25.72 5.97 -29.56
N PHE A 169 -25.08 5.22 -28.67
CA PHE A 169 -25.71 4.42 -27.63
C PHE A 169 -24.85 4.45 -26.36
N GLN A 170 -25.43 4.14 -25.21
CA GLN A 170 -24.71 4.14 -23.95
C GLN A 170 -23.76 2.92 -23.91
N VAL A 171 -22.53 3.14 -23.42
CA VAL A 171 -21.57 2.07 -23.11
C VAL A 171 -21.13 2.24 -21.66
N LYS A 172 -21.23 1.17 -20.87
CA LYS A 172 -20.64 1.10 -19.52
C LYS A 172 -19.23 0.51 -19.63
N ALA A 173 -18.23 1.24 -19.18
CA ALA A 173 -16.89 0.70 -18.95
C ALA A 173 -16.79 0.24 -17.49
N SER A 174 -16.29 -0.97 -17.24
CA SER A 174 -16.08 -1.48 -15.88
C SER A 174 -14.83 -2.33 -15.71
N VAL A 175 -14.32 -2.39 -14.48
CA VAL A 175 -13.27 -3.29 -14.01
C VAL A 175 -13.65 -3.89 -12.67
N MET A 176 -13.17 -5.11 -12.40
CA MET A 176 -13.34 -5.79 -11.11
C MET A 176 -12.02 -5.77 -10.34
N ALA A 177 -12.00 -5.20 -9.14
CA ALA A 177 -10.89 -5.33 -8.20
C ALA A 177 -11.37 -6.12 -6.97
N GLY A 178 -10.95 -7.39 -6.87
CA GLY A 178 -11.56 -8.32 -5.94
C GLY A 178 -13.07 -8.46 -6.20
N ASP A 179 -13.87 -8.23 -5.17
CA ASP A 179 -15.34 -8.29 -5.23
C ASP A 179 -16.00 -6.95 -5.59
N THR A 180 -15.22 -5.90 -5.86
CA THR A 180 -15.74 -4.54 -6.11
C THR A 180 -15.69 -4.18 -7.60
N GLU A 181 -16.82 -3.75 -8.17
CA GLU A 181 -16.88 -3.21 -9.53
C GLU A 181 -16.64 -1.69 -9.53
N PHE A 182 -15.68 -1.24 -10.34
CA PHE A 182 -15.51 0.17 -10.67
C PHE A 182 -16.04 0.42 -12.06
N SER A 183 -16.84 1.45 -12.25
CA SER A 183 -17.42 1.72 -13.56
C SER A 183 -17.66 3.19 -13.85
N ALA A 184 -17.76 3.49 -15.14
CA ALA A 184 -18.16 4.78 -15.66
C ALA A 184 -18.89 4.59 -16.99
N TYR A 185 -19.80 5.49 -17.31
CA TYR A 185 -20.43 5.53 -18.63
C TYR A 185 -19.60 6.38 -19.59
N ALA A 186 -19.52 5.92 -20.84
CA ALA A 186 -19.00 6.74 -21.93
C ALA A 186 -19.96 7.91 -22.19
N ASN A 187 -19.41 9.10 -22.46
CA ASN A 187 -20.18 10.27 -22.87
C ASN A 187 -20.59 10.20 -24.36
N GLU A 188 -21.24 11.25 -24.87
CA GLU A 188 -21.71 11.32 -26.27
C GLU A 188 -20.60 11.18 -27.31
N LEU A 189 -19.36 11.53 -26.95
CA LEU A 189 -18.17 11.37 -27.79
C LEU A 189 -17.49 9.99 -27.63
N GLY A 190 -18.10 9.08 -26.86
CA GLY A 190 -17.54 7.76 -26.55
C GLY A 190 -16.40 7.80 -25.54
N VAL A 191 -16.11 8.94 -24.89
CA VAL A 191 -15.02 9.04 -23.90
C VAL A 191 -15.50 8.52 -22.55
N PHE A 192 -14.74 7.64 -21.93
CA PHE A 192 -14.98 7.18 -20.56
C PHE A 192 -13.73 7.37 -19.68
N GLN A 193 -13.96 7.51 -18.38
CA GLN A 193 -12.90 7.48 -17.38
C GLN A 193 -13.42 6.83 -16.10
N ILE A 194 -12.87 5.66 -15.78
CA ILE A 194 -13.07 4.99 -14.50
C ILE A 194 -12.01 5.54 -13.54
N LYS A 195 -12.43 6.00 -12.37
CA LYS A 195 -11.54 6.52 -11.32
C LYS A 195 -11.61 5.62 -10.10
N GLY A 196 -10.61 5.74 -9.24
CA GLY A 196 -10.64 5.06 -7.95
C GLY A 196 -10.18 3.61 -8.02
N ILE A 197 -9.49 3.22 -9.10
CA ILE A 197 -9.09 1.83 -9.29
C ILE A 197 -7.77 1.61 -8.53
N PRO A 198 -7.69 0.59 -7.65
CA PRO A 198 -6.45 0.15 -7.06
C PRO A 198 -5.34 -0.13 -8.07
N ALA A 199 -4.08 -0.01 -7.65
CA ALA A 199 -2.98 -0.47 -8.48
C ALA A 199 -3.07 -2.00 -8.69
N GLY A 200 -2.81 -2.44 -9.92
CA GLY A 200 -2.96 -3.83 -10.32
C GLY A 200 -3.12 -3.99 -11.82
N THR A 201 -3.28 -5.24 -12.26
CA THR A 201 -3.55 -5.58 -13.66
C THR A 201 -4.99 -6.05 -13.81
N TYR A 202 -5.73 -5.44 -14.72
CA TYR A 202 -7.17 -5.62 -14.86
C TYR A 202 -7.59 -5.93 -16.29
N ALA A 203 -8.75 -6.57 -16.43
CA ALA A 203 -9.49 -6.60 -17.68
C ALA A 203 -10.59 -5.53 -17.66
N VAL A 204 -10.60 -4.65 -18.66
CA VAL A 204 -11.64 -3.63 -18.85
C VAL A 204 -12.74 -4.21 -19.70
N THR A 205 -13.97 -4.21 -19.18
CA THR A 205 -15.16 -4.65 -19.92
C THR A 205 -15.94 -3.43 -20.39
N LEU A 206 -16.25 -3.40 -21.69
CA LEU A 206 -17.12 -2.41 -22.32
C LEU A 206 -18.44 -3.09 -22.66
N THR A 207 -19.51 -2.68 -21.98
CA THR A 207 -20.86 -3.24 -22.14
C THR A 207 -21.75 -2.20 -22.82
N PRO A 208 -22.04 -2.38 -24.13
CA PRO A 208 -23.01 -1.55 -24.84
C PRO A 208 -24.42 -1.75 -24.28
N ASP A 209 -25.31 -0.77 -24.52
CA ASP A 209 -26.74 -0.93 -24.30
C ASP A 209 -27.23 -2.26 -24.95
N PRO A 210 -27.97 -3.12 -24.23
CA PRO A 210 -28.45 -4.39 -24.76
C PRO A 210 -29.29 -4.26 -26.04
N THR A 211 -29.97 -3.12 -26.23
CA THR A 211 -30.76 -2.78 -27.42
C THR A 211 -29.91 -2.35 -28.61
N SER A 212 -28.60 -2.12 -28.42
CA SER A 212 -27.66 -1.84 -29.50
C SER A 212 -27.33 -3.10 -30.31
N ASP A 213 -26.82 -2.89 -31.52
CA ASP A 213 -26.34 -3.94 -32.44
C ASP A 213 -24.87 -4.36 -32.15
N TYR A 214 -24.33 -4.08 -30.96
CA TYR A 214 -22.91 -4.29 -30.63
C TYR A 214 -22.68 -5.29 -29.49
N LEU A 215 -21.56 -5.98 -29.56
CA LEU A 215 -21.12 -6.99 -28.60
C LEU A 215 -20.36 -6.35 -27.43
N VAL A 216 -20.36 -7.04 -26.29
CA VAL A 216 -19.47 -6.73 -25.16
C VAL A 216 -18.02 -6.92 -25.62
N ALA A 217 -17.14 -5.98 -25.29
CA ALA A 217 -15.71 -6.09 -25.54
C ALA A 217 -14.94 -6.16 -24.23
N THR A 218 -13.84 -6.92 -24.22
CA THR A 218 -12.94 -7.01 -23.07
C THR A 218 -11.52 -6.70 -23.52
N VAL A 219 -10.86 -5.77 -22.82
CA VAL A 219 -9.46 -5.42 -23.03
C VAL A 219 -8.66 -5.95 -21.84
N PRO A 220 -7.87 -7.02 -22.02
CA PRO A 220 -7.09 -7.61 -20.93
C PRO A 220 -5.83 -6.81 -20.61
N ASP A 221 -5.15 -7.20 -19.54
CA ASP A 221 -3.77 -6.79 -19.20
C ASP A 221 -3.55 -5.28 -19.04
N ILE A 222 -4.58 -4.55 -18.60
CA ILE A 222 -4.48 -3.12 -18.32
C ILE A 222 -3.85 -2.91 -16.95
N VAL A 223 -2.63 -2.38 -16.95
CA VAL A 223 -1.90 -2.04 -15.72
C VAL A 223 -2.37 -0.67 -15.21
N VAL A 224 -2.97 -0.65 -14.04
CA VAL A 224 -3.26 0.55 -13.26
C VAL A 224 -2.13 0.76 -12.26
N LYS A 225 -1.62 1.99 -12.21
CA LYS A 225 -0.62 2.41 -11.23
C LYS A 225 -1.23 3.43 -10.29
N ASP A 226 -0.75 3.39 -9.06
CA ASP A 226 -1.03 4.34 -8.00
C ASP A 226 -0.90 5.80 -8.47
N GLY A 227 -1.94 6.59 -8.25
CA GLY A 227 -2.00 8.01 -8.62
C GLY A 227 -1.98 8.31 -10.12
N MET A 228 -2.00 7.31 -11.00
CA MET A 228 -1.90 7.48 -12.45
C MET A 228 -3.20 7.13 -13.18
N ILE A 229 -3.45 7.82 -14.29
CA ILE A 229 -4.52 7.48 -15.23
C ILE A 229 -3.90 6.72 -16.41
N THR A 230 -4.22 5.43 -16.53
CA THR A 230 -3.86 4.60 -17.68
C THR A 230 -4.80 4.90 -18.84
N ASP A 231 -4.25 5.26 -20.00
CA ASP A 231 -5.01 5.44 -21.24
C ASP A 231 -4.94 4.17 -22.08
N ILE A 232 -6.09 3.56 -22.37
CA ILE A 232 -6.19 2.34 -23.18
C ILE A 232 -6.49 2.61 -24.65
N GLY A 233 -6.51 3.88 -25.05
CA GLY A 233 -6.72 4.30 -26.42
C GLY A 233 -8.18 4.19 -26.87
N SER A 234 -8.36 3.91 -28.17
CA SER A 234 -9.68 3.80 -28.79
C SER A 234 -10.03 2.34 -29.05
N ILE A 235 -11.19 1.91 -28.56
CA ILE A 235 -11.69 0.56 -28.72
C ILE A 235 -12.88 0.57 -29.67
N VAL A 236 -12.83 -0.29 -30.69
CA VAL A 236 -13.92 -0.46 -31.65
C VAL A 236 -14.75 -1.66 -31.23
N LEU A 237 -16.05 -1.44 -31.00
CA LEU A 237 -16.99 -2.51 -30.67
C LEU A 237 -17.35 -3.31 -31.92
N ALA A 238 -17.35 -4.63 -31.78
CA ALA A 238 -17.80 -5.53 -32.83
C ALA A 238 -19.33 -5.51 -32.95
N SER A 239 -19.85 -5.56 -34.17
CA SER A 239 -21.28 -5.73 -34.40
C SER A 239 -21.73 -7.16 -34.09
N LYS A 240 -23.00 -7.32 -33.73
CA LYS A 240 -23.69 -8.62 -33.58
C LYS A 240 -23.97 -9.31 -34.93
N LYS A 241 -23.82 -8.61 -36.04
CA LYS A 241 -24.10 -9.08 -37.40
C LYS A 241 -22.83 -9.57 -38.11
#